data_AF-A0A1Y2V1R0-F1
#
_entry.id   AF-A0A1Y2V1R0-F1
#
_cell.length_a   1.000
_cell.length_b   1.000
_cell.length_c   1.000
_cell.angle_alpha   90.00
_cell.angle_beta   90.00
_cell.angle_gamma   90.00
#
_symmetry.space_group_name_H-M   'P 1'
#
loop_
_entity.id
_entity.type
_entity.pdbx_description
1 polymer ?
#
loop_
_entity_poly.entity_id
_entity_poly.type
_entity_poly.pdbx_seq_one_letter_code
_entity_poly.pdbx_strand_id
1 'polypeptide(L)'
;MSAESQPIDPARFAEALKELPAENLALKVLEIRNAIAHLDYAIAELKPYAEGRPPQLNEGETAEPDQECIDAIAENEVVIARMQNRIEMIRAEVERRGLSWREFQGKPDEEKEEASSATDMANGDGEGQHPAWRDGTFQTGTISQLGEEERELLRQLQSRMPPEDDEDPEGGMHL
;
A
#
# COMPACT_ATOMS: atom_id res chain seq x y z
N MET A 1 -21.98 -5.11 -6.53
CA MET A 1 -22.06 -5.00 -5.06
C MET A 1 -21.42 -3.67 -4.67
N SER A 2 -22.16 -2.57 -4.44
CA SER A 2 -21.54 -1.23 -4.23
C SER A 2 -22.45 -0.21 -3.49
N ALA A 3 -23.29 -0.62 -2.52
CA ALA A 3 -24.32 0.27 -1.95
C ALA A 3 -24.11 0.71 -0.49
N GLU A 4 -23.07 0.23 0.23
CA GLU A 4 -22.97 0.48 1.69
C GLU A 4 -22.02 1.60 2.12
N SER A 5 -21.25 2.22 1.22
CA SER A 5 -20.42 3.39 1.56
C SER A 5 -20.91 4.61 0.79
N GLN A 6 -22.03 5.19 1.23
CA GLN A 6 -22.44 6.50 0.71
C GLN A 6 -21.41 7.54 1.16
N PRO A 7 -20.85 8.34 0.23
CA PRO A 7 -19.95 9.41 0.61
C PRO A 7 -20.65 10.38 1.58
N ILE A 8 -19.97 10.74 2.67
CA ILE A 8 -20.43 11.81 3.56
C ILE A 8 -20.65 13.09 2.74
N ASP A 9 -21.80 13.72 2.97
CA ASP A 9 -22.15 15.01 2.41
C ASP A 9 -21.06 16.07 2.75
N PRO A 10 -20.59 16.86 1.77
CA PRO A 10 -19.52 17.83 1.99
C PRO A 10 -19.84 18.87 3.07
N ALA A 11 -21.10 19.31 3.18
CA ALA A 11 -21.48 20.29 4.20
C ALA A 11 -21.45 19.67 5.60
N ARG A 12 -21.87 18.40 5.74
CA ARG A 12 -21.71 17.66 7.00
C ARG A 12 -20.24 17.48 7.39
N PHE A 13 -19.36 17.20 6.42
CA PHE A 13 -17.93 17.11 6.69
C PHE A 13 -17.39 18.45 7.22
N ALA A 14 -17.69 19.56 6.54
CA ALA A 14 -17.25 20.89 6.94
C ALA A 14 -17.77 21.30 8.34
N GLU A 15 -19.00 20.93 8.69
CA GLU A 15 -19.54 21.18 10.03
C GLU A 15 -18.76 20.42 11.11
N ALA A 16 -18.48 19.14 10.88
CA ALA A 16 -17.73 18.30 11.82
C ALA A 16 -16.29 18.78 12.05
N LEU A 17 -15.67 19.43 11.06
CA LEU A 17 -14.32 19.99 11.21
C LEU A 17 -14.25 21.03 12.33
N LYS A 18 -15.32 21.81 12.56
CA LYS A 18 -15.34 22.92 13.54
C LYS A 18 -15.13 22.45 14.98
N GLU A 19 -15.55 21.23 15.30
CA GLU A 19 -15.44 20.65 16.64
C GLU A 19 -14.13 19.87 16.85
N LEU A 20 -13.39 19.62 15.77
CA LEU A 20 -12.19 18.79 15.80
C LEU A 20 -10.95 19.57 16.26
N PRO A 21 -10.12 19.07 17.20
CA PRO A 21 -8.85 19.69 17.58
C PRO A 21 -7.84 19.82 16.42
N ALA A 22 -6.88 20.73 16.54
CA ALA A 22 -5.90 21.00 15.47
C ALA A 22 -5.01 19.78 15.16
N GLU A 23 -4.62 19.02 16.18
CA GLU A 23 -3.83 17.79 16.03
C GLU A 23 -4.60 16.75 15.22
N ASN A 24 -5.90 16.63 15.48
CA ASN A 24 -6.76 15.70 14.76
C ASN A 24 -7.02 16.15 13.32
N LEU A 25 -7.03 17.46 13.04
CA LEU A 25 -7.06 17.96 11.65
C LEU A 25 -5.78 17.54 10.89
N ALA A 26 -4.61 17.56 11.53
CA ALA A 26 -3.36 17.12 10.92
C ALA A 26 -3.37 15.61 10.64
N LEU A 27 -3.82 14.81 11.61
CA LEU A 27 -4.02 13.37 11.40
C LEU A 27 -4.98 13.10 10.24
N LYS A 28 -6.05 13.89 10.12
CA LYS A 28 -7.01 13.71 9.01
C LYS A 28 -6.40 14.04 7.65
N VAL A 29 -5.53 15.05 7.56
CA VAL A 29 -4.78 15.35 6.33
C VAL A 29 -3.88 14.19 5.94
N LEU A 30 -3.16 13.60 6.90
CA LEU A 30 -2.30 12.44 6.65
C LEU A 30 -3.09 11.22 6.18
N GLU A 31 -4.21 10.92 6.84
CA GLU A 31 -5.12 9.83 6.45
C GLU A 31 -5.62 10.00 5.01
N ILE A 32 -6.09 11.20 4.65
CA ILE A 32 -6.63 11.46 3.32
C ILE A 32 -5.52 11.40 2.25
N ARG A 33 -4.32 11.91 2.55
CA ARG A 33 -3.18 11.80 1.62
C ARG A 33 -2.77 10.36 1.38
N ASN A 34 -2.76 9.54 2.43
CA ASN A 34 -2.47 8.12 2.28
C ASN A 34 -3.54 7.43 1.42
N ALA A 35 -4.82 7.73 1.64
CA ALA A 35 -5.91 7.22 0.80
C ALA A 35 -5.75 7.63 -0.68
N ILE A 36 -5.35 8.87 -0.96
CA ILE A 36 -5.05 9.32 -2.33
C ILE A 36 -3.87 8.54 -2.93
N ALA A 37 -2.77 8.37 -2.19
CA ALA A 37 -1.62 7.62 -2.66
C ALA A 37 -1.96 6.16 -3.03
N HIS A 38 -2.79 5.50 -2.21
CA HIS A 38 -3.28 4.16 -2.53
C HIS A 38 -4.16 4.13 -3.80
N LEU A 39 -4.99 5.14 -4.03
CA LEU A 39 -5.80 5.24 -5.25
C LEU A 39 -4.92 5.53 -6.49
N ASP A 40 -3.93 6.40 -6.37
CA ASP A 40 -2.97 6.67 -7.45
C ASP A 40 -2.18 5.41 -7.82
N TYR A 41 -1.77 4.63 -6.82
CA TYR A 41 -1.12 3.34 -7.03
C TYR A 41 -2.05 2.34 -7.74
N ALA A 42 -3.29 2.18 -7.27
CA ALA A 42 -4.27 1.30 -7.91
C ALA A 42 -4.57 1.71 -9.36
N ILE A 43 -4.64 3.02 -9.64
CA ILE A 43 -4.78 3.52 -11.02
C ILE A 43 -3.55 3.14 -11.87
N ALA A 44 -2.34 3.27 -11.32
CA ALA A 44 -1.12 2.89 -12.03
C ALA A 44 -1.09 1.38 -12.37
N GLU A 45 -1.59 0.52 -11.47
CA GLU A 45 -1.71 -0.92 -11.72
C GLU A 45 -2.75 -1.27 -12.79
N LEU A 46 -3.84 -0.51 -12.89
CA LEU A 46 -4.92 -0.76 -13.86
C LEU A 46 -4.59 -0.25 -15.27
N LYS A 47 -3.75 0.79 -15.39
CA LYS A 47 -3.41 1.43 -16.68
C LYS A 47 -2.96 0.47 -17.79
N PRO A 48 -2.07 -0.51 -17.55
CA PRO A 48 -1.66 -1.45 -18.59
C PRO A 48 -2.84 -2.19 -19.23
N TYR A 49 -3.80 -2.63 -18.43
CA TYR A 49 -4.97 -3.36 -18.89
C TYR A 49 -5.97 -2.46 -19.60
N ALA A 50 -6.19 -1.25 -19.07
CA ALA A 50 -7.01 -0.22 -19.71
C ALA A 50 -6.43 0.25 -21.06
N GLU A 51 -5.12 0.11 -21.27
CA GLU A 51 -4.44 0.42 -22.54
C GLU A 51 -4.39 -0.78 -23.50
N GLY A 52 -4.88 -1.96 -23.10
CA GLY A 52 -4.80 -3.19 -23.90
C GLY A 52 -3.38 -3.77 -23.98
N ARG A 53 -2.52 -3.46 -23.01
CA ARG A 53 -1.19 -4.08 -22.92
C ARG A 53 -1.34 -5.52 -22.45
N PRO A 54 -0.81 -6.51 -23.20
CA PRO A 54 -0.82 -7.90 -22.75
C PRO A 54 0.02 -8.06 -21.47
N PRO A 55 -0.28 -9.06 -20.62
CA PRO A 55 0.63 -9.50 -19.58
C PRO A 55 2.00 -9.86 -20.17
N GLN A 56 3.07 -9.73 -19.38
CA GLN A 56 4.45 -10.01 -19.82
C GLN A 56 4.62 -11.42 -20.43
N LEU A 57 3.83 -12.38 -19.98
CA LEU A 57 3.85 -13.76 -20.48
C LEU A 57 3.35 -13.90 -21.94
N ASN A 58 2.59 -12.90 -22.43
CA ASN A 58 2.01 -12.87 -23.79
C ASN A 58 2.61 -11.71 -24.62
N GLU A 59 3.87 -11.34 -24.35
CA GLU A 59 4.57 -10.29 -25.10
C GLU A 59 4.54 -10.57 -26.62
N GLY A 60 3.91 -9.66 -27.38
CA GLY A 60 3.75 -9.76 -28.83
C GLY A 60 2.30 -9.86 -29.30
N GLU A 61 1.36 -10.12 -28.40
CA GLU A 61 -0.07 -10.13 -28.69
C GLU A 61 -0.71 -8.78 -28.33
N THR A 62 -1.44 -8.15 -29.24
CA THR A 62 -2.24 -6.96 -28.91
C THR A 62 -3.53 -7.40 -28.22
N ALA A 63 -3.71 -7.02 -26.96
CA ALA A 63 -4.99 -7.21 -26.27
C ALA A 63 -5.90 -5.99 -26.52
N GLU A 64 -7.21 -6.21 -26.50
CA GLU A 64 -8.16 -5.11 -26.52
C GLU A 64 -8.18 -4.42 -25.14
N PRO A 65 -8.34 -3.08 -25.09
CA PRO A 65 -8.54 -2.34 -23.84
C PRO A 65 -9.64 -2.94 -22.97
N ASP A 66 -9.34 -3.17 -21.70
CA ASP A 66 -10.32 -3.67 -20.73
C ASP A 66 -11.23 -2.53 -20.25
N GLN A 67 -12.52 -2.62 -20.62
CA GLN A 67 -13.53 -1.62 -20.24
C GLN A 67 -13.77 -1.57 -18.73
N GLU A 68 -13.67 -2.69 -18.02
CA GLU A 68 -13.85 -2.70 -16.56
C GLU A 68 -12.71 -1.93 -15.88
N CYS A 69 -11.48 -2.08 -16.39
CA CYS A 69 -10.33 -1.31 -15.92
C CYS A 69 -10.47 0.19 -16.21
N ILE A 70 -11.00 0.56 -17.39
CA ILE A 70 -11.26 1.96 -17.75
C ILE A 70 -12.29 2.58 -16.80
N ASP A 71 -13.39 1.89 -16.55
CA ASP A 71 -14.46 2.36 -15.67
C ASP A 71 -13.98 2.48 -14.22
N ALA A 72 -13.19 1.52 -13.74
CA ALA A 72 -12.59 1.55 -12.40
C ALA A 72 -11.60 2.70 -12.22
N ILE A 73 -10.77 2.99 -13.22
CA ILE A 73 -9.88 4.17 -13.20
C ILE A 73 -10.71 5.45 -13.09
N ALA A 74 -11.74 5.60 -13.93
CA ALA A 74 -12.60 6.78 -13.91
C ALA A 74 -13.32 6.96 -12.56
N GLU A 75 -13.78 5.88 -11.93
CA GLU A 75 -14.38 5.93 -10.59
C GLU A 75 -13.35 6.36 -9.52
N ASN A 76 -12.15 5.79 -9.56
CA ASN A 76 -11.07 6.15 -8.61
C ASN A 76 -10.68 7.63 -8.74
N GLU A 77 -10.58 8.18 -9.95
CA GLU A 77 -10.31 9.60 -10.17
C GLU A 77 -11.38 10.50 -9.54
N VAL A 78 -12.66 10.11 -9.63
CA VAL A 78 -13.75 10.83 -8.95
C VAL A 78 -13.60 10.78 -7.43
N VAL A 79 -13.15 9.65 -6.87
CA VAL A 79 -12.86 9.53 -5.43
C VAL A 79 -11.69 10.42 -5.02
N ILE A 80 -10.60 10.43 -5.80
CA ILE A 80 -9.44 11.31 -5.57
C ILE A 80 -9.89 12.77 -5.54
N ALA A 81 -10.69 13.22 -6.51
CA ALA A 81 -11.19 14.59 -6.56
C ALA A 81 -11.98 14.98 -5.29
N ARG A 82 -12.82 14.07 -4.77
CA ARG A 82 -13.55 14.29 -3.51
C ARG A 82 -12.61 14.33 -2.31
N MET A 83 -11.58 13.49 -2.27
CA MET A 83 -10.58 13.49 -1.19
C MET A 83 -9.75 14.77 -1.21
N GLN A 84 -9.35 15.26 -2.39
CA GLN A 84 -8.69 16.56 -2.55
C GLN A 84 -9.58 17.71 -2.06
N ASN A 85 -10.86 17.70 -2.41
CA ASN A 85 -11.80 18.72 -1.91
C ASN A 85 -11.94 18.69 -0.37
N ARG A 86 -11.88 17.50 0.26
CA ARG A 86 -11.83 17.40 1.73
C ARG A 86 -10.56 18.02 2.32
N ILE A 87 -9.40 17.87 1.66
CA ILE A 87 -8.17 18.56 2.05
C ILE A 87 -8.35 20.09 1.97
N GLU A 88 -9.00 20.60 0.92
CA GLU A 88 -9.30 22.03 0.79
C GLU A 88 -10.20 22.55 1.92
N MET A 89 -11.21 21.77 2.33
CA MET A 89 -12.08 22.12 3.47
C MET A 89 -11.29 22.17 4.78
N ILE A 90 -10.40 21.20 5.01
CA ILE A 90 -9.53 21.21 6.20
C ILE A 90 -8.60 22.42 6.16
N ARG A 91 -8.02 22.73 5.00
CA ARG A 91 -7.18 23.92 4.82
C ARG A 91 -7.94 25.20 5.17
N ALA A 92 -9.15 25.38 4.64
CA ALA A 92 -9.98 26.54 4.94
C ALA A 92 -10.28 26.65 6.44
N GLU A 93 -10.54 25.52 7.11
CA GLU A 93 -10.78 25.49 8.56
C GLU A 93 -9.51 25.85 9.37
N VAL A 94 -8.35 25.33 8.99
CA VAL A 94 -7.05 25.65 9.61
C VAL A 94 -6.77 27.15 9.49
N GLU A 95 -6.92 27.71 8.29
CA GLU A 95 -6.71 29.15 8.04
C GLU A 95 -7.74 30.01 8.80
N ARG A 96 -9.00 29.56 8.89
CA ARG A 96 -10.06 30.24 9.68
C ARG A 96 -9.71 30.33 11.18
N ARG A 97 -8.96 29.36 11.71
CA ARG A 97 -8.46 29.35 13.10
C ARG A 97 -7.21 30.20 13.31
N GLY A 98 -6.65 30.79 12.25
CA GLY A 98 -5.40 31.54 12.29
C GLY A 98 -4.16 30.65 12.37
N LEU A 99 -4.28 29.36 12.06
CA LEU A 99 -3.17 28.41 12.02
C LEU A 99 -2.52 28.41 10.62
N SER A 100 -1.23 28.06 10.56
CA SER A 100 -0.49 28.00 9.31
C SER A 100 -0.74 26.65 8.61
N TRP A 101 -1.32 26.68 7.40
CA TRP A 101 -1.49 25.45 6.60
C TRP A 101 -0.17 24.71 6.34
N ARG A 102 0.96 25.42 6.29
CA ARG A 102 2.29 24.82 6.06
C ARG A 102 2.65 23.77 7.11
N GLU A 103 2.19 23.93 8.35
CA GLU A 103 2.44 22.98 9.44
C GLU A 103 1.76 21.62 9.20
N PHE A 104 0.67 21.61 8.41
CA PHE A 104 -0.10 20.43 8.04
C PHE A 104 0.43 19.75 6.78
N GLN A 105 1.35 20.40 6.05
CA GLN A 105 1.92 19.84 4.83
C GLN A 105 3.00 18.79 5.10
N GLY A 106 3.49 18.68 6.34
CA GLY A 106 4.69 17.92 6.67
C GLY A 106 5.93 18.67 6.24
N LYS A 107 7.07 18.41 6.89
CA LYS A 107 8.36 18.86 6.36
C LYS A 107 8.62 18.08 5.06
N PRO A 108 9.09 18.73 3.97
CA PRO A 108 9.66 17.98 2.86
C PRO A 108 10.77 17.09 3.42
N ASP A 109 10.90 15.86 2.92
CA ASP A 109 11.85 14.83 3.38
C ASP A 109 13.32 15.19 3.09
N GLU A 110 13.75 16.42 3.38
CA GLU A 110 15.15 16.86 3.37
C GLU A 110 15.80 16.71 4.76
N GLU A 111 15.04 16.32 5.80
CA GLU A 111 15.53 16.11 7.18
C GLU A 111 15.03 14.80 7.83
N LYS A 112 14.77 13.74 7.06
CA LYS A 112 14.41 12.41 7.59
C LYS A 112 15.42 11.31 7.27
N GLU A 113 16.72 11.58 7.45
CA GLU A 113 17.71 10.48 7.52
C GLU A 113 17.77 9.83 8.92
N GLU A 114 17.11 10.37 9.94
CA GLU A 114 17.11 9.76 11.27
C GLU A 114 15.71 9.78 11.90
N ALA A 115 14.89 8.78 11.54
CA ALA A 115 13.78 8.19 12.32
C ALA A 115 12.56 7.86 11.46
N SER A 116 12.65 6.81 10.66
CA SER A 116 11.47 5.99 10.32
C SER A 116 11.90 4.59 9.90
N SER A 117 12.39 3.83 10.89
CA SER A 117 12.29 2.38 10.86
C SER A 117 10.85 2.02 11.22
N ALA A 118 10.00 1.88 10.21
CA ALA A 118 8.65 1.33 10.35
C ALA A 118 8.20 0.79 8.98
N THR A 119 8.60 -0.46 8.71
CA THR A 119 7.84 -1.49 7.98
C THR A 119 6.93 -1.00 6.84
N ASP A 120 7.51 -0.85 5.66
CA ASP A 120 6.78 -1.00 4.40
C ASP A 120 7.02 -2.43 3.91
N MET A 121 6.04 -3.32 4.14
CA MET A 121 6.03 -4.67 3.59
C MET A 121 5.26 -4.63 2.27
N ALA A 122 5.87 -4.05 1.24
CA ALA A 122 5.46 -4.26 -0.14
C ALA A 122 6.08 -5.57 -0.64
N ASN A 123 5.25 -6.60 -0.76
CA ASN A 123 5.64 -7.84 -1.43
C ASN A 123 5.60 -7.58 -2.94
N GLY A 124 6.75 -7.32 -3.54
CA GLY A 124 6.89 -7.00 -4.95
C GLY A 124 8.21 -7.50 -5.51
N ASP A 125 8.13 -8.58 -6.28
CA ASP A 125 9.21 -9.13 -7.09
C ASP A 125 9.66 -8.05 -8.10
N GLY A 126 10.90 -7.59 -7.95
CA GLY A 126 11.45 -6.50 -8.76
C GLY A 126 12.96 -6.43 -8.59
N GLU A 127 13.68 -6.78 -9.65
CA GLU A 127 15.13 -6.84 -9.74
C GLU A 127 15.79 -5.51 -9.31
N GLY A 128 16.24 -5.48 -8.05
CA GLY A 128 16.88 -4.32 -7.46
C GLY A 128 17.28 -4.60 -6.03
N GLN A 129 18.15 -5.60 -5.80
CA GLN A 129 18.69 -5.86 -4.47
C GLN A 129 19.36 -4.58 -3.93
N HIS A 130 18.70 -3.97 -2.94
CA HIS A 130 19.19 -2.78 -2.25
C HIS A 130 20.61 -3.06 -1.70
N PRO A 131 21.56 -2.11 -1.75
CA PRO A 131 22.97 -2.33 -1.35
C PRO A 131 23.13 -2.88 0.07
N ALA A 132 22.13 -2.66 0.92
CA ALA A 132 22.09 -3.18 2.28
C ALA A 132 21.93 -4.71 2.39
N TRP A 133 21.54 -5.40 1.31
CA TRP A 133 21.53 -6.88 1.23
C TRP A 133 22.91 -7.46 0.91
N ARG A 134 23.83 -6.64 0.36
CA ARG A 134 25.22 -7.06 0.08
C ARG A 134 26.16 -6.88 1.27
N ASP A 135 25.89 -5.91 2.13
CA ASP A 135 26.75 -5.56 3.27
C ASP A 135 26.35 -6.31 4.57
N GLY A 136 25.42 -7.25 4.49
CA GLY A 136 25.00 -8.07 5.65
C GLY A 136 24.24 -7.30 6.74
N THR A 137 23.83 -6.06 6.47
CA THR A 137 23.09 -5.22 7.43
C THR A 137 21.63 -5.67 7.57
N PHE A 138 21.07 -6.33 6.55
CA PHE A 138 19.79 -7.03 6.62
C PHE A 138 20.04 -8.54 6.75
N GLN A 139 19.95 -9.06 7.97
CA GLN A 139 19.70 -10.49 8.16
C GLN A 139 18.20 -10.72 8.00
N THR A 140 17.80 -11.43 6.95
CA THR A 140 16.48 -12.08 6.91
C THR A 140 16.37 -12.90 8.19
N GLY A 141 15.42 -12.53 9.05
CA GLY A 141 15.31 -13.08 10.39
C GLY A 141 15.14 -14.60 10.35
N THR A 142 16.22 -15.33 10.65
CA THR A 142 16.05 -16.56 11.40
C THR A 142 15.54 -16.10 12.76
N ILE A 143 14.30 -16.48 13.10
CA ILE A 143 13.70 -16.14 14.39
C ILE A 143 14.55 -16.79 15.47
N SER A 144 15.55 -16.06 15.96
CA SER A 144 16.56 -16.56 16.90
C SER A 144 16.19 -16.22 18.34
N GLN A 145 15.17 -15.37 18.54
CA GLN A 145 14.67 -14.92 19.83
C GLN A 145 13.30 -15.52 20.22
N LEU A 146 13.02 -16.75 19.79
CA LEU A 146 11.88 -17.52 20.33
C LEU A 146 12.14 -17.88 21.80
N GLY A 147 11.11 -17.74 22.63
CA GLY A 147 11.13 -18.29 23.99
C GLY A 147 11.31 -19.82 23.96
N GLU A 148 11.71 -20.42 25.09
CA GLU A 148 11.96 -21.87 25.16
C GLU A 148 10.72 -22.70 24.74
N GLU A 149 9.53 -22.22 25.09
CA GLU A 149 8.25 -22.85 24.74
C GLU A 149 7.99 -22.82 23.22
N GLU A 150 8.27 -21.69 22.57
CA GLU A 150 8.05 -21.51 21.14
C GLU A 150 9.09 -22.30 20.31
N ARG A 151 10.32 -22.47 20.84
CA ARG A 151 11.34 -23.35 20.26
C ARG A 151 10.95 -24.82 20.30
N GLU A 152 10.30 -25.27 21.38
CA GLU A 152 9.81 -26.64 21.49
C GLU A 152 8.61 -26.89 20.55
N LEU A 153 7.71 -25.91 20.43
CA LEU A 153 6.62 -25.93 19.45
C LEU A 153 7.14 -26.06 18.02
N LEU A 154 8.14 -25.28 17.64
CA LEU A 154 8.79 -25.37 16.34
C LEU A 154 9.43 -26.74 16.10
N ARG A 155 10.09 -27.32 17.11
CA ARG A 155 10.69 -28.66 17.04
C ARG A 155 9.66 -29.76 16.85
N GLN A 156 8.50 -29.67 17.52
CA GLN A 156 7.38 -30.59 17.33
C GLN A 156 6.79 -30.48 15.92
N LEU A 157 6.65 -29.26 15.40
CA LEU A 157 6.14 -29.00 14.06
C LEU A 157 7.09 -29.55 12.99
N GLN A 158 8.39 -29.34 13.18
CA GLN A 158 9.42 -29.80 12.26
C GLN A 158 9.58 -31.33 12.28
N SER A 159 9.41 -31.97 13.45
CA SER A 159 9.35 -33.45 13.55
C SER A 159 8.13 -34.08 12.89
N ARG A 160 7.08 -33.27 12.61
CA ARG A 160 5.84 -33.73 11.96
C ARG A 160 5.85 -33.52 10.45
N MET A 161 6.79 -32.73 9.93
CA MET A 161 7.04 -32.69 8.49
C MET A 161 7.85 -33.94 8.11
N PRO A 162 7.33 -34.80 7.21
CA PRO A 162 8.15 -35.86 6.64
C PRO A 162 9.35 -35.22 5.93
N PRO A 163 10.55 -35.82 6.01
CA PRO A 163 11.68 -35.35 5.22
C PRO A 163 11.26 -35.39 3.75
N GLU A 164 11.52 -34.29 3.03
CA GLU A 164 11.47 -34.31 1.57
C GLU A 164 12.63 -35.21 1.12
N ASP A 165 12.32 -36.47 0.81
CA ASP A 165 13.24 -37.38 0.16
C ASP A 165 13.46 -36.87 -1.27
N ASP A 166 14.47 -36.00 -1.44
CA ASP A 166 15.05 -35.66 -2.73
C ASP A 166 15.84 -36.87 -3.25
N GLU A 167 15.17 -37.86 -3.85
CA GLU A 167 15.82 -38.87 -4.70
C GLU A 167 14.79 -39.57 -5.59
N ASP A 168 14.60 -39.06 -6.82
CA ASP A 168 14.18 -39.92 -7.94
C ASP A 168 14.90 -39.52 -9.24
N PRO A 169 16.19 -39.90 -9.41
CA PRO A 169 16.84 -39.86 -10.71
C PRO A 169 16.44 -41.12 -11.50
N GLU A 170 15.60 -40.93 -12.52
CA GLU A 170 15.16 -41.91 -13.55
C GLU A 170 13.84 -42.68 -13.26
N GLY A 171 12.73 -42.25 -13.89
CA GLY A 171 11.44 -42.90 -13.67
C GLY A 171 10.31 -42.68 -14.68
N GLY A 172 10.60 -42.68 -16.00
CA GLY A 172 9.66 -43.26 -16.98
C GLY A 172 8.43 -42.46 -17.46
N MET A 173 8.33 -42.33 -18.79
CA MET A 173 7.14 -41.89 -19.52
C MET A 173 5.92 -42.76 -19.23
N HIS A 174 4.74 -42.15 -19.13
CA HIS A 174 3.50 -42.77 -19.63
C HIS A 174 2.66 -41.76 -20.41
N LEU A 175 2.23 -42.25 -21.58
CA LEU A 175 1.43 -41.65 -22.64
C LEU A 175 0.08 -41.09 -22.17
#